data_AF-A0A5Q6RRL4-F1
#
_entry.id   AF-A0A5Q6RRL4-F1
#
_cell.length_a   1.000
_cell.length_b   1.000
_cell.length_c   1.000
_cell.angle_alpha   90.00
_cell.angle_beta   90.00
_cell.angle_gamma   90.00
#
_symmetry.space_group_name_H-M   'P 1'
#
loop_
_entity.id
_entity.type
_entity.pdbx_description
1 polymer ?
#
loop_
_entity_poly.entity_id
_entity_poly.type
_entity_poly.pdbx_seq_one_letter_code
_entity_poly.pdbx_strand_id
1 'polypeptide(L)'
;MTQQSVPPSPPPTSSDLELMMRSVIGLLERKPAARTSRAHPEVRKVLERALDRLTALSSLAGVGSDPTLRDTRIGAIRREHAWLTTATPKNPPSEEQAWALVDELQTLWICTASTAAVADAVSRVTEPRAPKQLPDADKRDWLLGSHIEHQRARGRARARQSLRARYLRNAGFALTTLVVVGTVVAVVVGDDDGVVLLCGLAGAIGGTLAGARSIRDSRRLRDALFFQTWWWVQPAVGFAVGLFVYALLASSVIILPGSDSPEAMRQATSRIVYAFVGGFSEPWLLGILTRLGGAADKAAEPKPATPGG
;
A
#
# COMPACT_ATOMS: atom_id res chain seq x y z
N MET A 1 46.18 -31.10 0.31
CA MET A 1 45.11 -30.32 -0.34
C MET A 1 45.54 -28.88 -0.36
N THR A 2 46.11 -28.43 -1.48
CA THR A 2 46.63 -27.08 -1.68
C THR A 2 45.44 -26.15 -1.94
N GLN A 3 45.17 -25.21 -1.04
CA GLN A 3 44.18 -24.15 -1.28
C GLN A 3 44.65 -23.33 -2.49
N GLN A 4 43.95 -23.47 -3.61
CA GLN A 4 44.13 -22.63 -4.78
C GLN A 4 43.64 -21.22 -4.39
N SER A 5 44.58 -20.30 -4.15
CA SER A 5 44.29 -18.90 -3.91
C SER A 5 43.62 -18.33 -5.17
N VAL A 6 42.31 -18.16 -5.13
CA VAL A 6 41.57 -17.48 -6.20
C VAL A 6 42.12 -16.03 -6.26
N PRO A 7 42.68 -15.59 -7.40
CA PRO A 7 43.18 -14.24 -7.51
C PRO A 7 42.05 -13.23 -7.27
N PRO A 8 42.34 -12.09 -6.62
CA PRO A 8 41.33 -11.06 -6.40
C PRO A 8 40.77 -10.63 -7.75
N SER A 9 39.44 -10.72 -7.89
CA SER A 9 38.73 -10.23 -9.06
C SER A 9 39.12 -8.77 -9.33
N PRO A 10 39.37 -8.37 -10.59
CA PRO A 10 39.74 -7.01 -10.92
C PRO A 10 38.70 -6.02 -10.36
N PRO A 11 39.12 -4.81 -9.95
CA PRO A 11 38.20 -3.83 -9.43
C PRO A 11 37.11 -3.56 -10.46
N PRO A 12 35.83 -3.54 -10.05
CA PRO A 12 34.75 -3.12 -10.92
C PRO A 12 35.03 -1.75 -11.54
N THR A 13 34.54 -1.48 -12.75
CA THR A 13 34.87 -0.27 -13.55
C THR A 13 33.61 0.42 -14.08
N SER A 14 33.76 1.52 -14.81
CA SER A 14 32.67 2.20 -15.55
C SER A 14 31.82 1.24 -16.40
N SER A 15 32.42 0.14 -16.87
CA SER A 15 31.73 -0.93 -17.61
C SER A 15 30.61 -1.61 -16.79
N ASP A 16 30.74 -1.65 -15.46
CA ASP A 16 29.74 -2.27 -14.60
C ASP A 16 28.49 -1.42 -14.45
N LEU A 17 28.65 -0.09 -14.46
CA LEU A 17 27.54 0.84 -14.40
C LEU A 17 26.76 0.82 -15.72
N GLU A 18 27.46 0.80 -16.86
CA GLU A 18 26.80 0.61 -18.16
C GLU A 18 26.01 -0.70 -18.21
N LEU A 19 26.56 -1.78 -17.65
CA LEU A 19 25.87 -3.05 -17.59
C LEU A 19 24.61 -2.97 -16.73
N MET A 20 24.66 -2.33 -15.57
CA MET A 20 23.45 -2.08 -14.76
C MET A 20 22.41 -1.24 -15.51
N MET A 21 22.81 -0.17 -16.19
CA MET A 21 21.89 0.66 -16.98
C MET A 21 21.23 -0.15 -18.10
N ARG A 22 22.01 -0.92 -18.87
CA ARG A 22 21.49 -1.80 -19.93
C ARG A 22 20.52 -2.83 -19.38
N SER A 23 20.80 -3.42 -18.22
CA SER A 23 19.91 -4.37 -17.56
C SER A 23 18.58 -3.72 -17.14
N VAL A 24 18.62 -2.52 -16.55
CA VAL A 24 17.39 -1.79 -16.17
C VAL A 24 16.59 -1.39 -17.41
N ILE A 25 17.24 -0.88 -18.45
CA ILE A 25 16.59 -0.56 -19.74
C ILE A 25 15.95 -1.81 -20.35
N GLY A 26 16.68 -2.92 -20.40
CA GLY A 26 16.16 -4.19 -20.92
C GLY A 26 14.97 -4.73 -20.14
N LEU A 27 14.87 -4.43 -18.83
CA LEU A 27 13.70 -4.74 -18.02
C LEU A 27 12.52 -3.82 -18.31
N LEU A 28 12.77 -2.53 -18.60
CA LEU A 28 11.75 -1.54 -18.96
C LEU A 28 11.18 -1.77 -20.37
N GLU A 29 12.01 -2.22 -21.32
CA GLU A 29 11.63 -2.41 -22.73
C GLU A 29 10.86 -3.71 -23.03
N ARG A 30 10.88 -4.69 -22.12
CA ARG A 30 10.11 -5.93 -22.30
C ARG A 30 8.61 -5.59 -22.39
N LYS A 31 8.06 -5.81 -23.59
CA LYS A 31 6.72 -5.40 -24.07
C LYS A 31 5.58 -5.54 -23.04
N PRO A 32 4.56 -4.66 -23.10
CA PRO A 32 3.44 -4.54 -22.15
C PRO A 32 2.46 -5.73 -22.10
N ALA A 33 2.72 -6.85 -22.80
CA ALA A 33 1.82 -7.99 -22.87
C ALA A 33 1.88 -8.91 -21.62
N ALA A 34 2.91 -8.77 -20.77
CA ALA A 34 2.95 -9.40 -19.44
C ALA A 34 2.20 -8.58 -18.37
N ARG A 35 1.20 -7.81 -18.80
CA ARG A 35 0.37 -6.90 -17.99
C ARG A 35 -0.48 -7.57 -16.92
N THR A 36 -0.50 -8.91 -16.84
CA THR A 36 -1.55 -9.62 -16.11
C THR A 36 -1.14 -10.33 -14.82
N SER A 37 0.10 -10.27 -14.32
CA SER A 37 0.30 -10.79 -12.93
C SER A 37 1.50 -10.37 -12.10
N ARG A 38 2.61 -9.80 -12.64
CA ARG A 38 3.82 -9.62 -11.79
C ARG A 38 4.59 -8.30 -11.89
N ALA A 39 4.52 -7.54 -13.00
CA ALA A 39 5.20 -6.24 -13.09
C ALA A 39 4.19 -5.09 -12.92
N HIS A 40 3.97 -4.71 -11.67
CA HIS A 40 3.08 -3.62 -11.25
C HIS A 40 3.57 -2.28 -11.84
N PRO A 41 2.69 -1.34 -12.26
CA PRO A 41 3.09 -0.02 -12.77
C PRO A 41 4.01 0.76 -11.82
N GLU A 42 3.96 0.48 -10.52
CA GLU A 42 4.93 1.03 -9.56
C GLU A 42 6.34 0.45 -9.73
N VAL A 43 6.50 -0.84 -10.01
CA VAL A 43 7.83 -1.45 -10.26
C VAL A 43 8.51 -0.74 -11.43
N ARG A 44 7.77 -0.45 -12.50
CA ARG A 44 8.29 0.31 -13.65
C ARG A 44 8.77 1.70 -13.24
N LYS A 45 7.94 2.49 -12.56
CA LYS A 45 8.33 3.83 -12.09
C LYS A 45 9.56 3.79 -11.18
N VAL A 46 9.67 2.75 -10.36
CA VAL A 46 10.81 2.55 -9.45
C VAL A 46 12.08 2.23 -10.24
N LEU A 47 11.97 1.36 -11.25
CA LEU A 47 13.09 1.06 -12.14
C LEU A 47 13.51 2.27 -13.00
N GLU A 48 12.57 3.09 -13.46
CA GLU A 48 12.87 4.37 -14.13
C GLU A 48 13.67 5.30 -13.21
N ARG A 49 13.30 5.40 -11.93
CA ARG A 49 14.11 6.15 -10.95
C ARG A 49 15.49 5.52 -10.72
N ALA A 50 15.58 4.19 -10.69
CA ALA A 50 16.87 3.52 -10.57
C ALA A 50 17.78 3.88 -11.77
N LEU A 51 17.21 3.92 -12.98
CA LEU A 51 17.92 4.34 -14.19
C LEU A 51 18.38 5.80 -14.11
N ASP A 52 17.51 6.72 -13.68
CA ASP A 52 17.87 8.13 -13.48
C ASP A 52 19.03 8.26 -12.48
N ARG A 53 19.01 7.48 -11.39
CA ARG A 53 20.09 7.46 -10.38
C ARG A 53 21.38 6.86 -10.92
N LEU A 54 21.33 5.78 -11.69
CA LEU A 54 22.50 5.21 -12.36
C LEU A 54 23.11 6.21 -13.34
N THR A 55 22.28 6.92 -14.10
CA THR A 55 22.73 7.96 -15.04
C THR A 55 23.38 9.14 -14.30
N ALA A 56 22.83 9.52 -13.15
CA ALA A 56 23.46 10.54 -12.29
C ALA A 56 24.80 10.06 -11.70
N LEU A 57 24.95 8.77 -11.42
CA LEU A 57 26.22 8.19 -10.94
C LEU A 57 27.27 8.11 -12.05
N SER A 58 26.86 7.85 -13.30
CA SER A 58 27.78 7.81 -14.44
C SER A 58 28.39 9.18 -14.73
N SER A 59 27.59 10.24 -14.64
CA SER A 59 28.05 11.61 -14.89
C SER A 59 29.00 12.13 -13.81
N LEU A 60 28.93 11.59 -12.59
CA LEU A 60 29.82 11.93 -11.47
C LEU A 60 31.21 11.28 -11.58
N ALA A 61 31.41 10.34 -12.52
CA ALA A 61 32.60 9.52 -12.56
C ALA A 61 33.91 10.26 -12.91
N GLY A 62 33.83 11.51 -13.35
CA GLY A 62 35.00 12.36 -13.67
C GLY A 62 35.32 13.47 -12.66
N VAL A 63 34.53 13.67 -11.60
CA VAL A 63 34.63 14.88 -10.74
C VAL A 63 34.88 14.49 -9.27
N GLY A 64 36.16 14.41 -8.88
CA GLY A 64 36.63 14.47 -7.48
C GLY A 64 36.10 13.41 -6.48
N SER A 65 35.38 12.38 -6.95
CA SER A 65 34.85 11.30 -6.13
C SER A 65 35.87 10.16 -6.02
N ASP A 66 35.93 9.49 -4.87
CA ASP A 66 36.76 8.29 -4.70
C ASP A 66 36.22 7.17 -5.62
N PRO A 67 36.91 6.87 -6.74
CA PRO A 67 36.42 5.92 -7.72
C PRO A 67 36.43 4.49 -7.15
N THR A 68 37.36 4.19 -6.24
CA THR A 68 37.49 2.86 -5.66
C THR A 68 36.34 2.54 -4.71
N LEU A 69 35.93 3.50 -3.88
CA LEU A 69 34.76 3.37 -3.02
C LEU A 69 33.47 3.17 -3.85
N ARG A 70 33.30 4.00 -4.88
CA ARG A 70 32.13 3.95 -5.78
C ARG A 70 32.02 2.58 -6.43
N ASP A 71 33.09 2.14 -7.08
CA ASP A 71 33.08 0.92 -7.86
C ASP A 71 32.92 -0.31 -6.96
N THR A 72 33.59 -0.33 -5.80
CA THR A 72 33.40 -1.38 -4.78
C THR A 72 31.93 -1.49 -4.36
N ARG A 73 31.25 -0.36 -4.15
CA ARG A 73 29.84 -0.36 -3.75
C ARG A 73 28.92 -0.77 -4.90
N ILE A 74 29.20 -0.36 -6.14
CA ILE A 74 28.48 -0.85 -7.34
C ILE A 74 28.59 -2.38 -7.43
N GLY A 75 29.78 -2.94 -7.21
CA GLY A 75 29.99 -4.39 -7.16
C GLY A 75 29.20 -5.09 -6.05
N ALA A 76 29.03 -4.46 -4.88
CA ALA A 76 28.16 -4.97 -3.82
C ALA A 76 26.68 -4.95 -4.24
N ILE A 77 26.19 -3.83 -4.79
CA ILE A 77 24.80 -3.70 -5.27
C ILE A 77 24.50 -4.77 -6.33
N ARG A 78 25.40 -5.03 -7.28
CA ARG A 78 25.19 -6.09 -8.29
C ARG A 78 25.10 -7.49 -7.68
N ARG A 79 25.87 -7.77 -6.62
CA ARG A 79 25.83 -9.07 -5.94
C ARG A 79 24.53 -9.25 -5.14
N GLU A 80 24.09 -8.22 -4.43
CA GLU A 80 22.84 -8.22 -3.66
C GLU A 80 21.62 -8.27 -4.60
N HIS A 81 21.71 -7.59 -5.74
CA HIS A 81 20.69 -7.55 -6.78
C HIS A 81 21.08 -8.41 -7.98
N ALA A 82 21.33 -9.71 -7.76
CA ALA A 82 21.77 -10.67 -8.80
C ALA A 82 20.85 -10.74 -10.04
N TRP A 83 19.61 -10.27 -9.93
CA TRP A 83 18.69 -10.12 -11.06
C TRP A 83 19.17 -9.06 -12.08
N LEU A 84 20.04 -8.12 -11.70
CA LEU A 84 20.69 -7.16 -12.60
C LEU A 84 21.78 -7.80 -13.46
N THR A 85 22.41 -8.88 -13.00
CA THR A 85 23.48 -9.57 -13.73
C THR A 85 22.95 -10.70 -14.62
N THR A 86 21.70 -11.09 -14.42
CA THR A 86 21.08 -12.15 -15.21
C THR A 86 20.51 -11.52 -16.49
N ALA A 87 21.01 -11.89 -17.66
CA ALA A 87 20.50 -11.37 -18.95
C ALA A 87 19.01 -11.69 -19.18
N THR A 88 18.53 -12.77 -18.56
CA THR A 88 17.15 -13.26 -18.64
C THR A 88 16.65 -13.74 -17.28
N PRO A 89 16.31 -12.82 -16.36
CA PRO A 89 15.73 -13.24 -15.09
C PRO A 89 14.38 -13.91 -15.36
N LYS A 90 14.23 -15.15 -14.87
CA LYS A 90 12.99 -15.95 -15.06
C LYS A 90 11.75 -15.29 -14.45
N ASN A 91 11.94 -14.45 -13.44
CA ASN A 91 10.90 -13.68 -12.78
C ASN A 91 11.28 -12.19 -12.76
N PRO A 92 10.32 -11.27 -12.99
CA PRO A 92 10.56 -9.85 -12.78
C PRO A 92 10.90 -9.59 -11.29
N PRO A 93 11.69 -8.54 -10.99
CA PRO A 93 11.97 -8.19 -9.60
C PRO A 93 10.66 -7.85 -8.88
N SER A 94 10.58 -8.25 -7.62
CA SER A 94 9.49 -7.80 -6.74
C SER A 94 9.57 -6.29 -6.52
N GLU A 95 8.46 -5.67 -6.13
CA GLU A 95 8.43 -4.26 -5.77
C GLU A 95 9.44 -3.92 -4.66
N GLU A 96 9.60 -4.81 -3.68
CA GLU A 96 10.56 -4.64 -2.59
C GLU A 96 12.01 -4.63 -3.10
N GLN A 97 12.36 -5.53 -4.02
CA GLN A 97 13.68 -5.57 -4.64
C GLN A 97 13.98 -4.32 -5.47
N ALA A 98 12.98 -3.83 -6.24
CA ALA A 98 13.14 -2.62 -7.03
C ALA A 98 13.37 -1.38 -6.15
N TRP A 99 12.63 -1.25 -5.04
CA TRP A 99 12.82 -0.15 -4.10
C TRP A 99 14.15 -0.22 -3.37
N ALA A 100 14.57 -1.42 -2.95
CA ALA A 100 15.87 -1.63 -2.31
C ALA A 100 17.02 -1.15 -3.21
N LEU A 101 16.97 -1.47 -4.51
CA LEU A 101 17.94 -0.96 -5.48
C LEU A 101 17.96 0.57 -5.55
N VAL A 102 16.79 1.23 -5.63
CA VAL A 102 16.72 2.70 -5.64
C VAL A 102 17.31 3.31 -4.37
N ASP A 103 17.02 2.74 -3.21
CA ASP A 103 17.50 3.24 -1.92
C ASP A 103 19.03 3.07 -1.79
N GLU A 104 19.59 1.95 -2.27
CA GLU A 104 21.03 1.71 -2.32
C GLU A 104 21.75 2.64 -3.30
N LEU A 105 21.20 2.84 -4.50
CA LEU A 105 21.75 3.77 -5.49
C LEU A 105 21.70 5.21 -5.01
N GLN A 106 20.64 5.59 -4.29
CA GLN A 106 20.56 6.92 -3.68
C GLN A 106 21.58 7.09 -2.55
N THR A 107 21.78 6.07 -1.72
CA THR A 107 22.82 6.10 -0.67
C THR A 107 24.20 6.23 -1.30
N LEU A 108 24.49 5.44 -2.34
CA LEU A 108 25.73 5.53 -3.11
C LEU A 108 25.93 6.94 -3.67
N TRP A 109 24.89 7.51 -4.30
CA TRP A 109 24.94 8.87 -4.83
C TRP A 109 25.25 9.91 -3.75
N ILE A 110 24.61 9.86 -2.58
CA ILE A 110 24.89 10.82 -1.50
C ILE A 110 26.35 10.71 -1.02
N CYS A 111 26.89 9.48 -0.92
CA CYS A 111 28.27 9.25 -0.50
C CYS A 111 29.30 9.73 -1.53
N THR A 112 29.02 9.60 -2.83
CA THR A 112 29.99 9.90 -3.89
C THR A 112 29.78 11.24 -4.59
N ALA A 113 28.64 11.90 -4.39
CA ALA A 113 28.34 13.18 -5.02
C ALA A 113 29.28 14.30 -4.54
N SER A 114 29.57 15.24 -5.44
CA SER A 114 30.34 16.45 -5.11
C SER A 114 29.62 17.30 -4.06
N THR A 115 30.37 18.10 -3.31
CA THR A 115 29.81 19.02 -2.29
C THR A 115 28.78 19.98 -2.89
N ALA A 116 29.03 20.47 -4.11
CA ALA A 116 28.08 21.32 -4.85
C ALA A 116 26.76 20.59 -5.18
N ALA A 117 26.84 19.34 -5.64
CA ALA A 117 25.64 18.54 -5.93
C ALA A 117 24.85 18.19 -4.65
N VAL A 118 25.55 17.94 -3.54
CA VAL A 118 24.96 17.75 -2.21
C VAL A 118 24.25 19.03 -1.74
N ALA A 119 24.89 20.19 -1.87
CA ALA A 119 24.30 21.48 -1.48
C ALA A 119 23.06 21.82 -2.31
N ASP A 120 23.11 21.59 -3.64
CA ASP A 120 21.94 21.76 -4.52
C ASP A 120 20.81 20.82 -4.10
N ALA A 121 21.09 19.54 -3.85
CA ALA A 121 20.08 18.59 -3.38
C ALA A 121 19.45 19.01 -2.05
N VAL A 122 20.22 19.46 -1.06
CA VAL A 122 19.69 20.00 0.20
C VAL A 122 18.79 21.21 -0.06
N SER A 123 19.17 22.11 -0.96
CA SER A 123 18.38 23.31 -1.27
C SER A 123 17.02 22.99 -1.89
N ARG A 124 16.91 21.87 -2.60
CA ARG A 124 15.66 21.37 -3.20
C ARG A 124 14.75 20.65 -2.19
N VAL A 125 15.25 20.25 -1.02
CA VAL A 125 14.43 19.61 0.01
C VAL A 125 13.50 20.64 0.61
N THR A 126 12.19 20.48 0.39
CA THR A 126 11.14 21.39 0.87
C THR A 126 10.76 21.16 2.35
N GLU A 127 11.56 20.39 3.09
CA GLU A 127 11.23 20.06 4.47
C GLU A 127 11.38 21.28 5.40
N PRO A 128 10.46 21.49 6.35
CA PRO A 128 10.53 22.60 7.29
C PRO A 128 11.76 22.57 8.20
N ARG A 129 12.41 21.39 8.33
CA ARG A 129 13.66 21.19 9.06
C ARG A 129 14.90 21.17 8.19
N ALA A 130 14.78 21.36 6.86
CA ALA A 130 15.93 21.39 5.97
C ALA A 130 16.87 22.52 6.39
N PRO A 131 18.06 22.21 6.88
CA PRO A 131 18.84 23.18 7.59
C PRO A 131 19.71 23.94 6.58
N LYS A 132 19.18 25.09 6.13
CA LYS A 132 19.75 25.91 5.05
C LYS A 132 21.15 26.47 5.35
N GLN A 133 21.60 26.42 6.60
CA GLN A 133 22.83 27.07 7.08
C GLN A 133 23.89 26.09 7.62
N LEU A 134 23.77 24.77 7.48
CA LEU A 134 24.88 23.90 7.93
C LEU A 134 26.14 24.10 7.10
N PRO A 135 27.32 23.89 7.72
CA PRO A 135 28.57 23.66 7.00
C PRO A 135 28.40 22.57 5.95
N ASP A 136 29.13 22.68 4.82
CA ASP A 136 29.03 21.71 3.73
C ASP A 136 29.41 20.28 4.14
N ALA A 137 30.27 20.12 5.16
CA ALA A 137 30.63 18.84 5.73
C ALA A 137 29.40 18.12 6.33
N ASP A 138 28.57 18.85 7.06
CA ASP A 138 27.44 18.29 7.80
C ASP A 138 26.20 18.09 6.92
N LYS A 139 26.13 18.76 5.75
CA LYS A 139 25.03 18.60 4.78
C LYS A 139 24.92 17.17 4.26
N ARG A 140 26.06 16.50 4.04
CA ARG A 140 26.08 15.11 3.56
C ARG A 140 25.56 14.16 4.64
N ASP A 141 26.03 14.31 5.88
CA ASP A 141 25.58 13.49 7.01
C ASP A 141 24.09 13.70 7.29
N TRP A 142 23.61 14.93 7.18
CA TRP A 142 22.19 15.24 7.28
C TRP A 142 21.36 14.58 6.17
N LEU A 143 21.83 14.61 4.90
CA LEU A 143 21.15 13.92 3.80
C LEU A 143 21.13 12.40 3.99
N LEU A 144 22.22 11.81 4.48
CA LEU A 144 22.27 10.38 4.77
C LEU A 144 21.31 10.02 5.91
N GLY A 145 21.34 10.78 7.00
CA GLY A 145 20.45 10.57 8.15
C GLY A 145 18.97 10.69 7.76
N SER A 146 18.61 11.74 7.04
CA SER A 146 17.24 11.93 6.54
C SER A 146 16.83 10.83 5.56
N HIS A 147 17.70 10.41 4.63
CA HIS A 147 17.40 9.30 3.71
C HIS A 147 17.15 7.98 4.45
N ILE A 148 17.99 7.63 5.43
CA ILE A 148 17.82 6.42 6.26
C ILE A 148 16.53 6.50 7.08
N GLU A 149 16.21 7.66 7.65
CA GLU A 149 14.96 7.86 8.40
C GLU A 149 13.74 7.67 7.48
N HIS A 150 13.76 8.27 6.29
CA HIS A 150 12.72 8.09 5.28
C HIS A 150 12.60 6.64 4.82
N GLN A 151 13.72 5.93 4.65
CA GLN A 151 13.74 4.53 4.30
C GLN A 151 13.07 3.69 5.39
N ARG A 152 13.41 3.92 6.66
CA ARG A 152 12.77 3.25 7.81
C ARG A 152 11.29 3.59 7.92
N ALA A 153 10.90 4.84 7.68
CA ALA A 153 9.50 5.27 7.68
C ALA A 153 8.70 4.60 6.57
N ARG A 154 9.24 4.55 5.34
CA ARG A 154 8.63 3.87 4.19
C ARG A 154 8.55 2.36 4.43
N GLY A 155 9.60 1.73 4.95
CA GLY A 155 9.60 0.31 5.32
C GLY A 155 8.51 -0.02 6.33
N ARG A 156 8.39 0.76 7.41
CA ARG A 156 7.31 0.63 8.40
C ARG A 156 5.92 0.82 7.78
N ALA A 157 5.76 1.80 6.90
CA ALA A 157 4.50 2.05 6.22
C ALA A 157 4.09 0.86 5.32
N ARG A 158 5.03 0.31 4.53
CA ARG A 158 4.80 -0.86 3.68
C ARG A 158 4.47 -2.11 4.50
N ALA A 159 5.22 -2.37 5.58
CA ALA A 159 4.96 -3.48 6.48
C ALA A 159 3.57 -3.39 7.13
N ARG A 160 3.15 -2.19 7.55
CA ARG A 160 1.78 -1.96 8.05
C ARG A 160 0.72 -2.19 6.97
N GLN A 161 0.99 -1.77 5.73
CA GLN A 161 0.06 -2.00 4.61
C GLN A 161 -0.11 -3.48 4.29
N SER A 162 0.98 -4.26 4.27
CA SER A 162 0.89 -5.71 4.00
C SER A 162 0.17 -6.46 5.12
N LEU A 163 0.40 -6.08 6.39
CA LEU A 163 -0.34 -6.61 7.54
C LEU A 163 -1.85 -6.27 7.45
N ARG A 164 -2.19 -5.01 7.14
CA ARG A 164 -3.59 -4.59 6.96
C ARG A 164 -4.28 -5.36 5.83
N ALA A 165 -3.61 -5.55 4.70
CA ALA A 165 -4.16 -6.31 3.58
C ALA A 165 -4.44 -7.78 3.96
N ARG A 166 -3.51 -8.43 4.68
CA ARG A 166 -3.71 -9.80 5.19
C ARG A 166 -4.87 -9.88 6.19
N TYR A 167 -4.93 -8.92 7.13
CA TYR A 167 -6.00 -8.86 8.12
C TYR A 167 -7.36 -8.66 7.46
N LEU A 168 -7.48 -7.69 6.54
CA LEU A 168 -8.72 -7.44 5.78
C LEU A 168 -9.16 -8.66 4.97
N ARG A 169 -8.23 -9.37 4.36
CA ARG A 169 -8.54 -10.60 3.63
C ARG A 169 -9.10 -11.67 4.56
N ASN A 170 -8.45 -11.93 5.69
CA ASN A 170 -8.90 -12.93 6.66
C ASN A 170 -10.23 -12.54 7.30
N ALA A 171 -10.42 -11.26 7.64
CA ALA A 171 -11.68 -10.73 8.14
C ALA A 171 -12.81 -10.86 7.10
N GLY A 172 -12.51 -10.59 5.83
CA GLY A 172 -13.45 -10.78 4.72
C GLY A 172 -13.89 -12.23 4.57
N PHE A 173 -12.96 -13.19 4.68
CA PHE A 173 -13.30 -14.62 4.70
C PHE A 173 -14.18 -14.98 5.89
N ALA A 174 -13.80 -14.59 7.10
CA ALA A 174 -14.58 -14.87 8.31
C ALA A 174 -16.00 -14.28 8.24
N LEU A 175 -16.13 -13.05 7.74
CA LEU A 175 -17.43 -12.40 7.55
C LEU A 175 -18.28 -13.12 6.51
N THR A 176 -17.69 -13.52 5.39
CA THR A 176 -18.42 -14.26 4.35
C THR A 176 -18.91 -15.60 4.88
N THR A 177 -18.08 -16.31 5.66
CA THR A 177 -18.51 -17.54 6.34
C THR A 177 -19.67 -17.27 7.30
N LEU A 178 -19.60 -16.22 8.10
CA LEU A 178 -20.67 -15.85 9.03
C LEU A 178 -21.98 -15.53 8.29
N VAL A 179 -21.89 -14.81 7.16
CA VAL A 179 -23.04 -14.51 6.30
C VAL A 179 -23.68 -15.78 5.79
N VAL A 180 -22.89 -16.71 5.24
CA VAL A 180 -23.39 -17.99 4.72
C VAL A 180 -24.09 -18.79 5.82
N VAL A 181 -23.46 -18.91 7.00
CA VAL A 181 -24.07 -19.61 8.14
C VAL A 181 -25.36 -18.92 8.58
N GLY A 182 -25.36 -17.59 8.69
CA GLY A 182 -26.53 -16.80 9.06
C GLY A 182 -27.68 -16.93 8.06
N THR A 183 -27.38 -16.98 6.76
CA THR A 183 -28.39 -17.24 5.72
C THR A 183 -28.99 -18.64 5.87
N VAL A 184 -28.16 -19.66 6.09
CA VAL A 184 -28.64 -21.04 6.29
C VAL A 184 -29.55 -21.11 7.51
N VAL A 185 -29.17 -20.50 8.63
CA VAL A 185 -30.02 -20.45 9.84
C VAL A 185 -31.32 -19.70 9.56
N ALA A 186 -31.27 -18.55 8.88
CA ALA A 186 -32.46 -17.76 8.59
C ALA A 186 -33.44 -18.47 7.63
N VAL A 187 -32.93 -19.23 6.67
CA VAL A 187 -33.75 -20.07 5.76
C VAL A 187 -34.33 -21.28 6.50
N VAL A 188 -33.58 -21.89 7.43
CA VAL A 188 -34.09 -23.05 8.18
C VAL A 188 -35.13 -22.65 9.24
N VAL A 189 -35.02 -21.45 9.80
CA VAL A 189 -35.89 -20.96 10.89
C VAL A 189 -37.05 -20.10 10.39
N GLY A 190 -36.88 -19.44 9.24
CA GLY A 190 -37.87 -18.51 8.70
C GLY A 190 -38.99 -19.21 7.93
N ASP A 191 -40.18 -18.61 7.94
CA ASP A 191 -41.33 -19.11 7.17
C ASP A 191 -41.31 -18.63 5.70
N ASP A 192 -40.47 -17.65 5.35
CA ASP A 192 -40.43 -16.98 4.04
C ASP A 192 -39.00 -16.85 3.46
N ASP A 193 -38.45 -17.97 2.98
CA ASP A 193 -37.09 -18.08 2.41
C ASP A 193 -36.78 -17.00 1.35
N GLY A 194 -37.78 -16.69 0.52
CA GLY A 194 -37.66 -15.71 -0.55
C GLY A 194 -37.44 -14.29 -0.02
N VAL A 195 -38.14 -13.91 1.06
CA VAL A 195 -38.03 -12.57 1.64
C VAL A 195 -36.69 -12.40 2.35
N VAL A 196 -36.20 -13.45 3.02
CA VAL A 196 -34.87 -13.47 3.66
C VAL A 196 -33.77 -13.19 2.63
N LEU A 197 -33.76 -13.93 1.53
CA LEU A 197 -32.77 -13.77 0.46
C LEU A 197 -32.85 -12.39 -0.20
N LEU A 198 -34.07 -11.91 -0.48
CA LEU A 198 -34.26 -10.58 -1.07
C LEU A 198 -33.79 -9.46 -0.12
N CYS A 199 -34.01 -9.58 1.19
CA CYS A 199 -33.50 -8.60 2.16
C CYS A 199 -31.97 -8.63 2.23
N GLY A 200 -31.35 -9.81 2.25
CA GLY A 200 -29.90 -9.95 2.18
C GLY A 200 -29.32 -9.31 0.91
N LEU A 201 -29.89 -9.62 -0.27
CA LEU A 201 -29.46 -9.03 -1.54
C LEU A 201 -29.66 -7.51 -1.58
N ALA A 202 -30.79 -7.02 -1.09
CA ALA A 202 -31.07 -5.59 -0.99
C ALA A 202 -30.03 -4.87 -0.11
N GLY A 203 -29.70 -5.46 1.05
CA GLY A 203 -28.61 -4.96 1.90
C GLY A 203 -27.25 -4.98 1.19
N ALA A 204 -26.94 -6.05 0.45
CA ALA A 204 -25.70 -6.15 -0.33
C ALA A 204 -25.59 -5.04 -1.39
N ILE A 205 -26.68 -4.80 -2.14
CA ILE A 205 -26.76 -3.71 -3.12
C ILE A 205 -26.57 -2.36 -2.43
N GLY A 206 -27.24 -2.13 -1.29
CA GLY A 206 -27.03 -0.94 -0.47
C GLY A 206 -25.55 -0.74 -0.11
N GLY A 207 -24.90 -1.77 0.43
CA GLY A 207 -23.49 -1.73 0.82
C GLY A 207 -22.54 -1.46 -0.35
N THR A 208 -22.78 -2.08 -1.51
CA THR A 208 -21.97 -1.84 -2.72
C THR A 208 -22.09 -0.40 -3.23
N LEU A 209 -23.29 0.17 -3.26
CA LEU A 209 -23.49 1.58 -3.63
C LEU A 209 -22.80 2.52 -2.64
N ALA A 210 -22.83 2.17 -1.35
CA ALA A 210 -22.23 2.96 -0.29
C ALA A 210 -20.71 3.09 -0.48
N GLY A 211 -20.00 2.01 -0.84
CA GLY A 211 -18.56 2.16 -1.12
C GLY A 211 -18.22 2.57 -2.52
N ALA A 212 -19.07 2.32 -3.53
CA ALA A 212 -18.91 2.98 -4.83
C ALA A 212 -18.85 4.51 -4.66
N ARG A 213 -19.71 5.06 -3.78
CA ARG A 213 -19.64 6.47 -3.37
C ARG A 213 -18.34 6.81 -2.64
N SER A 214 -17.86 5.97 -1.73
CA SER A 214 -16.57 6.17 -1.06
C SER A 214 -15.37 6.18 -2.02
N ILE A 215 -15.41 5.42 -3.13
CA ILE A 215 -14.37 5.46 -4.16
C ILE A 215 -14.33 6.82 -4.83
N ARG A 216 -15.51 7.36 -5.18
CA ARG A 216 -15.65 8.68 -5.80
C ARG A 216 -15.03 9.79 -4.95
N ASP A 217 -15.14 9.68 -3.63
CA ASP A 217 -14.62 10.69 -2.70
C ASP A 217 -13.12 10.53 -2.41
N SER A 218 -12.51 9.40 -2.76
CA SER A 218 -11.10 9.10 -2.49
C SER A 218 -10.17 9.69 -3.57
N ARG A 219 -9.56 10.84 -3.28
CA ARG A 219 -8.69 11.57 -4.24
C ARG A 219 -7.29 10.98 -4.45
N ARG A 220 -6.91 9.86 -3.81
CA ARG A 220 -5.55 9.31 -3.87
C ARG A 220 -5.51 7.95 -4.58
N LEU A 221 -4.74 7.90 -5.67
CA LEU A 221 -4.44 6.67 -6.44
C LEU A 221 -3.88 5.51 -5.59
N ARG A 222 -3.25 5.80 -4.46
CA ARG A 222 -2.69 4.78 -3.56
C ARG A 222 -3.78 3.99 -2.82
N ASP A 223 -4.99 4.53 -2.74
CA ASP A 223 -6.14 3.87 -2.13
C ASP A 223 -6.76 2.83 -3.11
N ALA A 224 -6.48 2.94 -4.43
CA ALA A 224 -6.93 2.02 -5.50
C ALA A 224 -6.65 0.54 -5.22
N LEU A 225 -5.50 0.21 -4.62
CA LEU A 225 -5.15 -1.18 -4.31
C LEU A 225 -5.89 -1.72 -3.09
N PHE A 226 -6.19 -0.86 -2.11
CA PHE A 226 -7.06 -1.22 -1.00
C PHE A 226 -8.48 -1.47 -1.50
N PHE A 227 -8.93 -0.76 -2.55
CA PHE A 227 -10.26 -0.96 -3.13
C PHE A 227 -10.49 -2.35 -3.71
N GLN A 228 -9.48 -3.02 -4.28
CA GLN A 228 -9.68 -4.36 -4.85
C GLN A 228 -10.07 -5.39 -3.78
N THR A 229 -9.47 -5.31 -2.59
CA THR A 229 -9.85 -6.18 -1.47
C THR A 229 -11.16 -5.73 -0.84
N TRP A 230 -11.39 -4.40 -0.77
CA TRP A 230 -12.59 -3.81 -0.19
C TRP A 230 -13.87 -4.12 -1.00
N TRP A 231 -13.75 -4.26 -2.32
CA TRP A 231 -14.88 -4.49 -3.23
C TRP A 231 -15.68 -5.75 -2.91
N TRP A 232 -15.03 -6.80 -2.39
CA TRP A 232 -15.70 -8.05 -2.02
C TRP A 232 -16.26 -8.03 -0.60
N VAL A 233 -15.66 -7.25 0.29
CA VAL A 233 -16.07 -7.18 1.70
C VAL A 233 -17.40 -6.43 1.83
N GLN A 234 -17.58 -5.35 1.09
CA GLN A 234 -18.79 -4.52 1.20
C GLN A 234 -20.11 -5.21 0.85
N PRO A 235 -20.24 -5.97 -0.25
CA PRO A 235 -21.45 -6.72 -0.50
C PRO A 235 -21.76 -7.68 0.66
N ALA A 236 -20.75 -8.35 1.23
CA ALA A 236 -20.93 -9.27 2.35
C ALA A 236 -21.38 -8.54 3.63
N VAL A 237 -20.79 -7.38 3.95
CA VAL A 237 -21.23 -6.54 5.08
C VAL A 237 -22.66 -6.07 4.85
N GLY A 238 -22.97 -5.53 3.68
CA GLY A 238 -24.32 -5.07 3.34
C GLY A 238 -25.35 -6.19 3.43
N PHE A 239 -24.99 -7.40 2.97
CA PHE A 239 -25.83 -8.58 3.10
C PHE A 239 -26.10 -8.95 4.55
N ALA A 240 -25.05 -8.96 5.39
CA ALA A 240 -25.18 -9.23 6.82
C ALA A 240 -26.12 -8.22 7.51
N VAL A 241 -25.98 -6.94 7.18
CA VAL A 241 -26.85 -5.88 7.71
C VAL A 241 -28.29 -6.07 7.22
N GLY A 242 -28.49 -6.44 5.96
CA GLY A 242 -29.81 -6.74 5.41
C GLY A 242 -30.51 -7.88 6.16
N LEU A 243 -29.79 -8.97 6.43
CA LEU A 243 -30.30 -10.08 7.26
C LEU A 243 -30.59 -9.66 8.70
N PHE A 244 -29.73 -8.83 9.28
CA PHE A 244 -29.93 -8.32 10.64
C PHE A 244 -31.18 -7.44 10.74
N VAL A 245 -31.39 -6.55 9.77
CA VAL A 245 -32.62 -5.73 9.69
C VAL A 245 -33.86 -6.61 9.49
N TYR A 246 -33.78 -7.62 8.62
CA TYR A 246 -34.86 -8.60 8.48
C TYR A 246 -35.18 -9.28 9.82
N ALA A 247 -34.17 -9.78 10.54
CA ALA A 247 -34.35 -10.47 11.82
C ALA A 247 -34.97 -9.54 12.87
N LEU A 248 -34.54 -8.27 12.95
CA LEU A 248 -35.14 -7.28 13.84
C LEU A 248 -36.62 -7.05 13.54
N LEU A 249 -36.98 -6.89 12.26
CA LEU A 249 -38.36 -6.67 11.86
C LEU A 249 -39.23 -7.92 11.97
N ALA A 250 -38.65 -9.10 11.79
CA ALA A 250 -39.33 -10.38 11.99
C ALA A 250 -39.59 -10.67 13.47
N SER A 251 -38.65 -10.30 14.35
CA SER A 251 -38.73 -10.52 15.79
C SER A 251 -39.74 -9.61 16.52
N SER A 252 -40.39 -8.68 15.79
CA SER A 252 -41.30 -7.64 16.32
C SER A 252 -40.73 -6.78 17.47
N VAL A 253 -39.42 -6.82 17.71
CA VAL A 253 -38.72 -5.97 18.69
C VAL A 253 -38.80 -4.49 18.28
N ILE A 254 -38.81 -4.21 16.98
CA ILE A 254 -38.95 -2.87 16.42
C ILE A 254 -40.04 -2.91 15.35
N ILE A 255 -41.09 -2.12 15.55
CA ILE A 255 -42.16 -1.92 14.57
C ILE A 255 -41.83 -0.67 13.76
N LEU A 256 -41.70 -0.82 12.44
CA LEU A 256 -41.48 0.29 11.52
C LEU A 256 -42.74 0.53 10.68
N PRO A 257 -42.96 1.76 10.16
CA PRO A 257 -44.10 2.04 9.29
C PRO A 257 -44.19 1.07 8.11
N GLY A 258 -45.28 0.30 8.06
CA GLY A 258 -45.52 -0.69 7.01
C GLY A 258 -44.82 -2.05 7.20
N SER A 259 -44.09 -2.29 8.30
CA SER A 259 -43.58 -3.64 8.64
C SER A 259 -44.69 -4.59 9.11
N ASP A 260 -45.81 -4.03 9.57
CA ASP A 260 -46.91 -4.78 10.20
C ASP A 260 -48.17 -4.77 9.31
N SER A 261 -47.99 -4.50 8.02
CA SER A 261 -49.10 -4.52 7.08
C SER A 261 -49.68 -5.94 6.95
N PRO A 262 -51.01 -6.11 7.01
CA PRO A 262 -51.65 -7.41 6.78
C PRO A 262 -51.48 -7.91 5.34
N GLU A 263 -51.09 -7.03 4.40
CA GLU A 263 -50.77 -7.39 3.03
C GLU A 263 -49.33 -7.91 2.94
N ALA A 264 -49.18 -9.23 2.74
CA ALA A 264 -47.89 -9.90 2.66
C ALA A 264 -46.90 -9.23 1.69
N MET A 265 -47.38 -8.77 0.52
CA MET A 265 -46.55 -8.09 -0.47
C MET A 265 -46.02 -6.73 0.04
N ARG A 266 -46.85 -5.98 0.76
CA ARG A 266 -46.47 -4.66 1.30
C ARG A 266 -45.50 -4.80 2.47
N GLN A 267 -45.70 -5.81 3.30
CA GLN A 267 -44.79 -6.19 4.38
C GLN A 267 -43.43 -6.67 3.84
N ALA A 268 -43.40 -7.52 2.81
CA ALA A 268 -42.15 -7.96 2.19
C ALA A 268 -41.39 -6.76 1.59
N THR A 269 -42.10 -5.87 0.89
CA THR A 269 -41.50 -4.69 0.26
C THR A 269 -40.89 -3.75 1.29
N SER A 270 -41.57 -3.48 2.41
CA SER A 270 -41.04 -2.61 3.45
C SER A 270 -39.76 -3.18 4.09
N ARG A 271 -39.74 -4.48 4.39
CA ARG A 271 -38.55 -5.19 4.91
C ARG A 271 -37.36 -5.08 3.95
N ILE A 272 -37.59 -5.28 2.64
CA ILE A 272 -36.56 -5.15 1.60
C ILE A 272 -36.00 -3.73 1.54
N VAL A 273 -36.86 -2.72 1.57
CA VAL A 273 -36.45 -1.30 1.55
C VAL A 273 -35.62 -0.95 2.78
N TYR A 274 -36.04 -1.39 3.97
CA TYR A 274 -35.27 -1.16 5.19
C TYR A 274 -33.93 -1.89 5.18
N ALA A 275 -33.88 -3.12 4.67
CA ALA A 275 -32.64 -3.87 4.51
C ALA A 275 -31.65 -3.14 3.58
N PHE A 276 -32.15 -2.60 2.45
CA PHE A 276 -31.35 -1.76 1.54
C PHE A 276 -30.80 -0.51 2.24
N VAL A 277 -31.65 0.24 2.94
CA VAL A 277 -31.25 1.46 3.65
C VAL A 277 -30.22 1.14 4.74
N GLY A 278 -30.43 0.04 5.47
CA GLY A 278 -29.48 -0.47 6.46
C GLY A 278 -28.12 -0.73 5.83
N GLY A 279 -28.06 -1.51 4.75
CA GLY A 279 -26.83 -1.79 4.02
C GLY A 279 -26.16 -0.54 3.45
N PHE A 280 -26.93 0.46 3.01
CA PHE A 280 -26.41 1.73 2.49
C PHE A 280 -25.84 2.66 3.59
N SER A 281 -26.33 2.57 4.82
CA SER A 281 -25.97 3.47 5.92
C SER A 281 -24.60 3.21 6.57
N GLU A 282 -23.94 2.10 6.22
CA GLU A 282 -22.70 1.62 6.83
C GLU A 282 -21.53 2.66 6.81
N PRO A 283 -21.22 3.37 5.72
CA PRO A 283 -20.12 4.34 5.72
C PRO A 283 -20.35 5.53 6.65
N TRP A 284 -21.61 5.92 6.86
CA TRP A 284 -21.95 6.98 7.81
C TRP A 284 -21.68 6.55 9.24
N LEU A 285 -22.07 5.32 9.59
CA LEU A 285 -21.95 4.76 10.93
C LEU A 285 -20.48 4.48 11.31
N LEU A 286 -19.71 3.91 10.38
CA LEU A 286 -18.26 3.75 10.55
C LEU A 286 -17.52 5.09 10.59
N GLY A 287 -17.98 6.08 9.82
CA GLY A 287 -17.47 7.45 9.88
C GLY A 287 -17.66 8.12 11.25
N ILE A 288 -18.75 7.80 11.95
CA ILE A 288 -18.99 8.28 13.32
C ILE A 288 -18.13 7.53 14.32
N LEU A 289 -18.07 6.20 14.24
CA LEU A 289 -17.25 5.39 15.15
C LEU A 289 -15.76 5.73 15.07
N THR A 290 -15.24 5.99 13.87
CA THR A 290 -13.85 6.43 13.69
C THR A 290 -13.59 7.82 14.26
N ARG A 291 -14.56 8.74 14.19
CA ARG A 291 -14.45 10.05 14.85
C ARG A 291 -14.48 9.94 16.37
N LEU A 292 -15.31 9.06 16.91
CA LEU A 292 -15.39 8.80 18.35
C LEU A 292 -14.13 8.10 18.88
N GLY A 293 -13.64 7.07 18.18
CA GLY A 293 -12.41 6.37 18.53
C GLY A 293 -11.16 7.23 18.37
N GLY A 294 -11.08 8.03 17.29
CA GLY A 294 -9.95 8.94 17.07
C GLY A 294 -9.90 10.13 18.03
N ALA A 295 -11.04 10.54 18.59
CA ALA A 295 -11.08 11.52 19.67
C ALA A 295 -10.53 10.94 20.99
N ALA A 296 -10.78 9.65 21.26
CA ALA A 296 -10.21 8.95 22.41
C ALA A 296 -8.69 8.77 22.30
N ASP A 297 -8.17 8.41 21.12
CA ASP A 297 -6.73 8.28 20.90
C ASP A 297 -5.99 9.61 21.01
N LYS A 298 -6.59 10.71 20.53
CA LYS A 298 -6.02 12.07 20.71
C LYS A 298 -6.03 12.55 22.16
N ALA A 299 -6.97 12.08 22.98
CA ALA A 299 -6.99 12.39 24.41
C ALA A 299 -5.96 11.57 25.20
N ALA A 300 -5.53 10.41 24.66
CA ALA A 300 -4.53 9.54 25.27
C ALA A 300 -3.07 9.91 24.88
N GLU A 301 -2.85 10.81 23.91
CA GLU A 301 -1.50 11.29 23.62
C GLU A 301 -0.97 12.15 24.78
N PRO A 302 0.14 11.76 25.43
CA PRO A 302 0.68 12.48 26.58
C PRO A 302 1.11 13.89 26.14
N LYS A 303 0.56 14.89 26.83
CA LYS A 303 0.87 16.30 26.60
C LYS A 303 2.38 16.50 26.70
N PRO A 304 3.05 17.04 25.65
CA PRO A 304 4.49 17.25 25.69
C PRO A 304 4.82 18.17 26.86
N ALA A 305 5.77 17.73 27.70
CA ALA A 305 6.19 18.46 28.89
C ALA A 305 6.57 19.89 28.49
N THR A 306 5.84 20.86 29.04
CA THR A 306 6.16 22.27 28.91
C THR A 306 7.58 22.47 29.44
N PRO A 307 8.53 22.97 28.64
CA PRO A 307 9.85 23.28 29.16
C PRO A 307 9.67 24.37 30.24
N GLY A 308 10.04 24.01 31.48
CA GLY A 308 10.01 24.94 32.61
C GLY A 308 10.88 26.15 32.32
N GLY A 309 10.34 27.33 32.64
CA GLY A 309 11.07 28.60 32.59
C GLY A 309 12.10 28.75 33.70
#